data_AF-A0A8X7CQ55-F1
#
_entry.id   AF-A0A8X7CQ55-F1
#
_cell.length_a   1.000
_cell.length_b   1.000
_cell.length_c   1.000
_cell.angle_alpha   90.00
_cell.angle_beta   90.00
_cell.angle_gamma   90.00
#
_symmetry.space_group_name_H-M   'P 1'
#
loop_
_entity.id
_entity.type
_entity.pdbx_description
1 polymer ?
#
loop_
_entity_poly.entity_id
_entity_poly.type
_entity_poly.pdbx_seq_one_letter_code
_entity_poly.pdbx_strand_id
1 'polypeptide(L)'
;MLGIQRIRTTTPYHSSSNGMVERRHHTLKRAIRCQDTKWTESLPVLLLGLRACIKGDLNASCAEMVFGKTIVLPGEFFEPSSQTPTDPSEFLLRLRETFRTLKQTPASCHSSTSCFVHTALKTCSNVFVRV
;
A
#
# COMPACT_ATOMS: atom_id res chain seq x y z
N MET A 1 -27.10 -16.66 13.18
CA MET A 1 -26.63 -15.52 13.98
C MET A 1 -25.16 -15.26 13.67
N LEU A 2 -24.75 -14.02 13.41
CA LEU A 2 -23.40 -13.64 12.94
C LEU A 2 -22.28 -13.76 14.01
N GLY A 3 -22.53 -14.35 15.18
CA GLY A 3 -21.54 -14.49 16.26
C GLY A 3 -21.05 -13.17 16.89
N ILE A 4 -21.71 -12.04 16.60
CA ILE A 4 -21.30 -10.72 17.08
C ILE A 4 -21.71 -10.52 18.54
N GLN A 5 -20.74 -10.24 19.41
CA GLN A 5 -21.00 -9.84 20.79
C GLN A 5 -21.18 -8.32 20.90
N ARG A 6 -22.34 -7.88 21.39
CA ARG A 6 -22.61 -6.47 21.63
C ARG A 6 -21.98 -6.04 22.96
N ILE A 7 -20.90 -5.28 22.87
CA ILE A 7 -20.26 -4.65 24.02
C ILE A 7 -21.01 -3.35 24.35
N ARG A 8 -21.50 -3.22 25.60
CA ARG A 8 -22.10 -1.99 26.15
C ARG A 8 -21.17 -1.41 27.21
N THR A 9 -19.99 -0.95 26.81
CA THR A 9 -18.99 -0.32 27.70
C THR A 9 -19.17 1.19 27.83
N THR A 10 -20.23 1.76 27.25
CA THR A 10 -20.59 3.17 27.40
C THR A 10 -21.47 3.34 28.63
N THR A 11 -20.86 3.72 29.75
CA THR A 11 -21.62 4.36 30.82
C THR A 11 -22.22 5.67 30.28
N PRO A 12 -23.48 6.00 30.59
CA PRO A 12 -24.07 7.28 30.20
C PRO A 12 -23.13 8.45 30.55
N TYR A 13 -23.00 9.42 29.65
CA TYR A 13 -22.19 10.64 29.84
C TYR A 13 -20.66 10.45 29.92
N HIS A 14 -20.11 9.30 29.50
CA HIS A 14 -18.66 9.09 29.39
C HIS A 14 -18.16 9.19 27.95
N SER A 15 -17.75 10.39 27.53
CA SER A 15 -17.32 10.68 26.14
C SER A 15 -16.05 9.92 25.71
N SER A 16 -15.18 9.52 26.64
CA SER A 16 -13.95 8.79 26.31
C SER A 16 -14.20 7.37 25.79
N SER A 17 -15.31 6.71 26.15
CA SER A 17 -15.63 5.36 25.63
C SER A 17 -15.72 5.32 24.11
N ASN A 18 -16.22 6.40 23.48
CA ASN A 18 -16.38 6.50 22.03
C ASN A 18 -15.46 7.53 21.38
N GLY A 19 -14.51 8.09 22.13
CA GLY A 19 -13.73 9.25 21.70
C GLY A 19 -12.98 9.04 20.38
N MET A 20 -12.51 7.82 20.07
CA MET A 20 -11.87 7.52 18.78
C MET A 20 -12.85 7.64 17.60
N VAL A 21 -14.06 7.11 17.76
CA VAL A 21 -15.11 7.17 16.73
C VAL A 21 -15.60 8.61 16.56
N GLU A 22 -15.80 9.32 17.66
CA GLU A 22 -16.21 10.73 17.66
C GLU A 22 -15.17 11.61 16.96
N ARG A 23 -13.88 11.49 17.29
CA ARG A 23 -12.80 12.23 16.59
C ARG A 23 -12.78 11.93 15.09
N ARG A 24 -12.95 10.66 14.71
CA ARG A 24 -13.04 10.28 13.28
C ARG A 24 -14.25 10.94 12.61
N HIS A 25 -15.40 10.99 13.27
CA HIS A 25 -16.58 11.69 12.76
C HIS A 25 -16.35 13.20 12.62
N HIS A 26 -15.66 13.83 13.56
CA HIS A 26 -15.30 15.25 13.46
C HIS A 26 -14.45 15.54 12.23
N THR A 27 -13.40 14.74 11.99
CA THR A 27 -12.55 14.88 10.81
C THR A 27 -13.35 14.68 9.52
N LEU A 28 -14.20 13.66 9.45
CA LEU A 28 -15.05 13.40 8.29
C LEU A 28 -16.01 14.56 8.00
N LYS A 29 -16.68 15.09 9.04
CA LYS A 29 -17.58 16.24 8.88
C LYS A 29 -16.85 17.49 8.42
N ARG A 30 -15.62 17.73 8.89
CA ARG A 30 -14.79 18.85 8.41
C ARG A 30 -14.46 18.69 6.93
N ALA A 31 -14.05 17.49 6.52
CA ALA A 31 -13.72 17.21 5.13
C ALA A 31 -14.93 17.39 4.20
N ILE A 32 -16.12 16.97 4.65
CA ILE A 32 -17.38 17.20 3.92
C ILE A 32 -17.68 18.71 3.80
N ARG A 33 -17.47 19.49 4.86
CA ARG A 33 -17.72 20.95 4.83
C ARG A 33 -16.78 21.73 3.90
N CYS A 34 -15.60 21.18 3.58
CA CYS A 34 -14.67 21.80 2.65
C CYS A 34 -15.07 21.63 1.18
N GLN A 35 -16.04 20.77 0.89
CA GLN A 35 -16.48 20.45 -0.46
C GLN A 35 -17.81 21.15 -0.77
N ASP A 36 -17.91 21.79 -1.94
CA ASP A 36 -19.11 22.51 -2.38
C ASP A 36 -20.13 21.63 -3.15
N THR A 37 -19.76 20.37 -3.42
CA THR A 37 -20.61 19.40 -4.12
C THR A 37 -21.51 18.62 -3.17
N LYS A 38 -22.50 17.91 -3.72
CA LYS A 38 -23.37 17.01 -2.94
C LYS A 38 -22.53 16.00 -2.14
N TRP A 39 -22.66 16.05 -0.81
CA TRP A 39 -21.81 15.28 0.09
C TRP A 39 -21.83 13.76 -0.15
N THR A 40 -22.92 13.21 -0.70
CA THR A 40 -23.03 11.78 -1.02
C THR A 40 -22.12 11.37 -2.17
N GLU A 41 -21.88 12.27 -3.12
CA GLU A 41 -21.05 12.01 -4.30
C GLU A 41 -19.56 12.17 -3.98
N SER A 42 -19.22 13.09 -3.09
CA SER A 42 -17.84 13.28 -2.60
C SER A 42 -17.43 12.30 -1.51
N LEU A 43 -18.38 11.62 -0.87
CA LEU A 43 -18.11 10.70 0.25
C LEU A 43 -17.09 9.60 -0.07
N PRO A 44 -17.14 8.88 -1.21
CA PRO A 44 -16.16 7.85 -1.52
C PRO A 44 -14.73 8.40 -1.60
N VAL A 45 -14.57 9.56 -2.23
CA VAL A 45 -13.30 10.28 -2.41
C VAL A 45 -12.75 10.75 -1.08
N LEU A 46 -13.59 11.37 -0.24
CA LEU A 46 -13.20 11.82 1.09
C LEU A 46 -12.78 10.65 1.98
N LEU A 47 -13.53 9.54 1.96
CA LEU A 47 -13.19 8.35 2.72
C LEU A 47 -11.92 7.67 2.21
N LEU A 48 -11.64 7.75 0.91
CA LEU A 48 -10.38 7.28 0.33
C LEU A 48 -9.21 8.11 0.86
N GLY A 49 -9.29 9.45 0.77
CA GLY A 49 -8.27 10.35 1.27
C GLY A 49 -7.99 10.16 2.77
N LEU A 50 -9.04 10.02 3.59
CA LEU A 50 -8.89 9.76 5.03
C LEU A 50 -8.25 8.39 5.35
N ARG A 51 -8.36 7.41 4.46
CA ARG A 51 -7.70 6.10 4.62
C ARG A 51 -6.25 6.12 4.17
N ALA A 52 -5.93 6.95 3.16
CA ALA A 52 -4.60 7.09 2.60
C ALA A 52 -3.69 8.00 3.42
N CYS A 53 -4.28 9.00 4.09
CA CYS A 53 -3.53 9.99 4.84
C CYS A 53 -2.71 9.34 5.98
N ILE A 54 -1.42 9.69 6.04
CA ILE A 54 -0.51 9.25 7.10
C ILE A 54 -0.91 9.97 8.38
N LYS A 55 -1.17 9.20 9.44
CA LYS A 55 -1.44 9.77 10.75
C LYS A 55 -0.13 9.94 11.51
N GLY A 56 0.25 11.18 11.80
CA GLY A 56 1.52 11.50 12.49
C GLY A 56 1.73 10.75 13.81
N ASP A 57 0.67 10.55 14.60
CA ASP A 57 0.77 9.79 15.86
C ASP A 57 1.22 8.33 15.67
N LEU A 58 0.90 7.73 14.52
CA LEU A 58 1.11 6.31 14.21
C LEU A 58 2.24 6.11 13.20
N ASN A 59 2.72 7.18 12.55
CA ASN A 59 3.61 7.15 11.39
C ASN A 59 3.15 6.15 10.29
N ALA A 60 1.83 5.94 10.17
CA ALA A 60 1.23 5.00 9.24
C ALA A 60 -0.17 5.48 8.80
N SER A 61 -0.62 5.06 7.63
CA SER A 61 -1.98 5.26 7.15
C SER A 61 -2.94 4.18 7.65
N CYS A 62 -4.24 4.48 7.71
CA CYS A 62 -5.25 3.48 8.08
C CYS A 62 -5.28 2.31 7.08
N ALA A 63 -5.02 2.59 5.80
CA ALA A 63 -4.98 1.55 4.77
C ALA A 63 -3.78 0.62 4.96
N GLU A 64 -2.59 1.16 5.28
CA GLU A 64 -1.42 0.33 5.61
C GLU A 64 -1.65 -0.55 6.82
N MET A 65 -2.28 -0.04 7.87
CA MET A 65 -2.55 -0.84 9.07
C MET A 65 -3.49 -2.03 8.80
N VAL A 66 -4.41 -1.90 7.84
CA VAL A 66 -5.38 -2.96 7.52
C VAL A 66 -4.84 -3.92 6.48
N PHE A 67 -4.18 -3.41 5.43
CA PHE A 67 -3.74 -4.20 4.28
C PHE A 67 -2.25 -4.54 4.28
N GLY A 68 -1.47 -3.97 5.19
CA GLY A 68 0.00 -4.11 5.23
C GLY A 68 0.73 -3.38 4.11
N LYS A 69 0.04 -2.56 3.32
CA LYS A 69 0.60 -1.84 2.17
C LYS A 69 -0.10 -0.50 1.95
N THR A 70 0.65 0.47 1.41
CA THR A 70 0.10 1.74 0.93
C THR A 70 -0.91 1.50 -0.20
N ILE A 71 -2.00 2.27 -0.19
CA ILE A 71 -2.96 2.26 -1.29
C ILE A 71 -2.42 3.14 -2.42
N VAL A 72 -2.58 2.67 -3.65
CA VAL A 72 -2.25 3.46 -4.85
C VAL A 72 -3.37 4.47 -5.06
N LEU A 73 -3.06 5.75 -4.91
CA LEU A 73 -3.99 6.83 -5.20
C LEU A 73 -3.84 7.25 -6.67
N PRO A 74 -4.95 7.65 -7.33
CA PRO A 74 -4.86 8.41 -8.57
C PRO A 74 -3.98 9.64 -8.39
N GLY A 75 -3.15 9.97 -9.39
CA GLY A 75 -2.21 11.11 -9.31
C GLY A 75 -2.88 12.46 -9.06
N GLU A 76 -4.18 12.59 -9.33
CA GLU A 76 -5.01 13.79 -9.12
C GLU A 76 -5.14 14.23 -7.65
N PHE A 77 -4.79 13.37 -6.69
CA PHE A 77 -4.83 13.71 -5.26
C PHE A 77 -3.61 14.47 -4.77
N PHE A 78 -2.52 14.49 -5.54
CA PHE A 78 -1.31 15.21 -5.19
C PHE A 78 -1.28 16.53 -5.95
N GLU A 79 -1.06 17.63 -5.25
CA GLU A 79 -0.72 18.88 -5.92
C GLU A 79 0.57 18.65 -6.73
N PRO A 80 0.63 19.09 -8.00
CA PRO A 80 1.87 19.07 -8.74
C PRO A 80 2.90 19.82 -7.92
N SER A 81 4.00 19.16 -7.57
CA SER A 81 5.07 19.80 -6.82
C SER A 81 5.50 21.05 -7.57
N SER A 82 5.56 22.20 -6.88
CA SER A 82 6.16 23.44 -7.40
C SER A 82 7.67 23.33 -7.64
N GLN A 83 8.25 22.15 -7.40
CA GLN A 83 9.57 21.79 -7.87
C GLN A 83 9.55 21.80 -9.40
N THR A 84 10.39 22.66 -9.98
CA THR A 84 10.71 22.65 -11.41
C THR A 84 10.89 21.20 -11.86
N PRO A 85 10.36 20.78 -13.02
CA PRO A 85 10.56 19.43 -13.50
C PRO A 85 12.07 19.17 -13.50
N THR A 86 12.52 18.30 -12.59
CA THR A 86 13.89 17.81 -12.56
C THR A 86 14.16 17.33 -13.97
N ASP A 87 15.23 17.84 -14.60
CA ASP A 87 15.64 17.42 -15.93
C ASP A 87 15.57 15.88 -15.95
N PRO A 88 14.84 15.26 -16.90
CA PRO A 88 14.72 13.81 -16.99
C PRO A 88 16.08 13.09 -16.87
N SER A 89 17.15 13.75 -17.31
CA SER A 89 18.53 13.29 -17.18
C SER A 89 18.98 13.15 -15.72
N GLU A 90 18.66 14.10 -14.85
CA GLU A 90 19.02 14.06 -13.42
C GLU A 90 18.25 12.96 -12.69
N PHE A 91 16.96 12.76 -13.02
CA PHE A 91 16.19 11.64 -12.49
C PHE A 91 16.81 10.29 -12.88
N LEU A 92 17.18 10.14 -14.16
CA LEU A 92 17.82 8.92 -14.66
C LEU A 92 19.20 8.68 -14.04
N LEU A 93 19.97 9.74 -13.77
CA LEU A 93 21.26 9.64 -13.07
C LEU A 93 21.07 9.13 -11.64
N ARG A 94 20.15 9.73 -10.87
CA ARG A 94 19.82 9.28 -9.50
C ARG A 94 19.29 7.84 -9.49
N LEU A 95 18.45 7.49 -10.46
CA LEU A 95 17.93 6.13 -10.61
C LEU A 95 19.07 5.14 -10.88
N ARG A 96 20.01 5.46 -11.79
CA ARG A 96 21.16 4.59 -12.05
C ARG A 96 22.07 4.45 -10.84
N GLU A 97 22.31 5.52 -10.09
CA GLU A 97 23.11 5.47 -8.86
C GLU A 97 22.46 4.60 -7.79
N THR A 98 21.15 4.77 -7.56
CA THR A 98 20.41 3.92 -6.61
C THR A 98 20.40 2.45 -7.01
N PHE A 99 20.20 2.12 -8.29
CA PHE A 99 20.31 0.73 -8.76
C PHE A 99 21.73 0.16 -8.65
N ARG A 100 22.78 1.00 -8.75
CA ARG A 100 24.17 0.56 -8.51
C ARG A 100 24.46 0.30 -7.03
N THR A 101 23.85 1.05 -6.12
CA THR A 101 24.05 0.87 -4.67
C THR A 101 23.24 -0.29 -4.12
N LEU A 102 22.14 -0.67 -4.77
CA LEU A 102 21.41 -1.90 -4.50
C LEU A 102 22.28 -3.11 -4.86
N LYS A 103 23.08 -3.59 -3.90
CA LYS A 103 23.69 -4.91 -4.01
C LYS A 103 22.57 -5.94 -4.07
N GLN A 104 22.53 -6.72 -5.14
CA GLN A 104 21.70 -7.93 -5.20
C GLN A 104 22.04 -8.76 -3.96
N THR A 105 21.07 -8.89 -3.04
CA THR A 105 21.23 -9.86 -1.96
C THR A 105 21.18 -11.22 -2.64
N PRO A 106 22.18 -12.10 -2.44
CA PRO A 106 22.10 -13.44 -3.00
C PRO A 106 20.80 -14.06 -2.53
N ALA A 107 19.90 -14.34 -3.48
CA ALA A 107 18.70 -15.07 -3.20
C ALA A 107 19.12 -16.41 -2.57
N SER A 108 18.43 -16.82 -1.50
CA SER A 108 18.67 -18.12 -0.91
C SER A 108 18.32 -19.20 -1.94
N CYS A 109 19.33 -19.70 -2.64
CA CYS A 109 19.19 -20.80 -3.59
C CYS A 109 18.99 -22.10 -2.81
N HIS A 110 17.77 -22.34 -2.33
CA HIS A 110 17.40 -23.57 -1.63
C HIS A 110 17.37 -24.80 -2.55
N SER A 111 17.49 -24.63 -3.86
CA SER A 111 17.64 -25.72 -4.82
C SER A 111 19.08 -25.78 -5.35
N SER A 112 19.97 -26.39 -4.60
CA SER A 112 21.15 -27.04 -5.18
C SER A 112 20.73 -28.36 -5.86
N THR A 113 19.67 -28.33 -6.68
CA THR A 113 19.32 -29.49 -7.49
C THR A 113 20.35 -29.56 -8.59
N SER A 114 21.32 -30.47 -8.44
CA SER A 114 22.10 -30.97 -9.58
C SER A 114 21.11 -31.29 -10.68
N CYS A 115 21.26 -30.67 -11.85
CA CYS A 115 20.44 -30.99 -13.01
C CYS A 115 20.47 -32.51 -13.20
N PHE A 116 19.34 -33.18 -13.02
CA PHE A 116 19.25 -34.62 -13.19
C PHE A 116 19.35 -34.93 -14.68
N VAL A 117 20.52 -35.40 -15.10
CA VAL A 117 20.77 -35.84 -16.47
C VAL A 117 20.72 -37.37 -16.46
N HIS A 118 19.73 -37.93 -17.15
CA HIS A 118 19.58 -39.38 -17.27
C HIS A 118 20.80 -40.01 -17.98
N THR A 119 21.38 -41.07 -17.42
CA THR A 119 22.64 -41.67 -17.93
C THR A 119 22.55 -42.08 -19.41
N ALA A 120 21.37 -42.53 -19.87
CA ALA A 120 21.16 -42.90 -21.27
C ALA A 120 21.35 -41.71 -22.24
N LEU A 121 21.16 -40.46 -21.80
CA LEU A 121 21.43 -39.27 -22.63
C LEU A 121 22.90 -39.19 -23.08
N LYS A 122 23.84 -39.83 -22.36
CA LYS A 122 25.25 -39.88 -22.78
C LYS A 122 25.49 -40.79 -23.98
N THR A 123 24.58 -41.71 -24.27
CA THR A 123 24.72 -42.75 -25.31
C THR A 123 23.64 -42.67 -26.39
N CYS A 124 22.63 -41.82 -26.22
CA CYS A 124 21.55 -41.66 -27.18
C CYS A 124 22.01 -40.87 -28.42
N SER A 125 21.69 -41.34 -29.64
CA SER A 125 21.97 -40.59 -30.88
C SER A 125 20.93 -39.52 -31.18
N ASN A 126 19.69 -39.71 -30.72
CA ASN A 126 18.55 -38.83 -30.99
C ASN A 126 17.82 -38.51 -29.68
N VAL A 127 17.39 -37.25 -29.52
CA VAL A 127 16.60 -36.80 -28.37
C VAL A 127 15.37 -36.06 -28.87
N PHE A 128 14.22 -36.34 -28.26
CA PHE A 128 12.98 -35.65 -28.57
C PHE A 128 12.86 -34.39 -27.70
N VAL A 129 12.79 -33.22 -28.34
CA VAL A 129 12.60 -31.93 -27.66
C VAL A 129 11.15 -31.51 -27.84
N ARG A 130 10.45 -31.27 -26.72
CA ARG A 130 9.10 -30.72 -26.72
C ARG A 130 9.19 -29.21 -26.56
N VAL A 131 8.72 -28.46 -27.56
CA VAL A 131 8.55 -27.00 -27.51
C VAL A 131 7.14 -26.66 -27.06
#